data_AF-A0A1S3I0N4-F1
#
_entry.id   AF-A0A1S3I0N4-F1
#
_cell.length_a   1.000
_cell.length_b   1.000
_cell.length_c   1.000
_cell.angle_alpha   90.00
_cell.angle_beta   90.00
_cell.angle_gamma   90.00
#
_symmetry.space_group_name_H-M   'P 1'
#
loop_
_entity.id
_entity.type
_entity.pdbx_description
1 polymer ?
#
loop_
_entity_poly.entity_id
_entity_poly.type
_entity_poly.pdbx_seq_one_letter_code
_entity_poly.pdbx_strand_id
1 'polypeptide(L)'
;MKDIPANYTSALVPFAAPSLDCLENGRNSANEDPSQSCILSGVMKSGRLAWIARGDALEVVNIATGARKAAWKFGALLQEERSPTITCVAEYSFANAPKLLIGLETGVHAGMLCMFDVKTSKVVKAVDFMHKVTAVEPVTNVLATEAPLQVLSEHLRCFCGVVAIGTQYGHLYLIDMCLDDSHDDSDELLPHALHVFTTKARDVMRRRDDALTRGKILALHLNNNAQVRGTFQYVQPDGELLESYIAEEVFVTSLKFVHPIGTLIVGFNFGCFQMWRLYEPVLDFSSKLDIDDVCPITHFAYQEPENDPRNFCYLWVARGPLPSDAGQDIVSTVQLYQLSFQRRIWYDSYGVLYEDLLSVGVRLEHELLTTNLSAYHENVGSRVISCFTVENQRYQRPPRIETEDSFDEGAHGPDLSLCLFAWEVTSSADPSKTTCYLGLFDMNRWYHAQMPVAVRYSSAHPNLCAFFGMFSLDNVVKVTEPDDILAVHVDWDTVTRYLSHYVPPPELQFFPSSLAFSATCVTETGVIQARFLGIQRQVGNMTYILENS
;
A
#
# COMPACT_ATOMS: atom_id res chain seq x y z
N MET A 1 24.54 -16.70 -6.97
CA MET A 1 24.47 -15.22 -6.88
C MET A 1 24.02 -14.88 -5.46
N LYS A 2 24.65 -13.90 -4.77
CA LYS A 2 24.40 -13.61 -3.34
C LYS A 2 23.84 -12.19 -3.21
N ASP A 3 22.55 -12.11 -2.93
CA ASP A 3 21.87 -10.99 -2.27
C ASP A 3 22.72 -10.25 -1.23
N ILE A 4 22.48 -8.95 -1.06
CA ILE A 4 23.28 -8.09 -0.15
C ILE A 4 22.77 -8.28 1.29
N PRO A 5 23.54 -8.88 2.22
CA PRO A 5 23.06 -9.10 3.57
C PRO A 5 23.02 -7.80 4.37
N ALA A 6 22.15 -7.77 5.37
CA ALA A 6 22.17 -6.73 6.39
C ALA A 6 23.54 -6.71 7.10
N ASN A 7 24.10 -5.51 7.29
CA ASN A 7 25.35 -5.31 8.03
C ASN A 7 25.18 -5.42 9.54
N TYR A 8 23.98 -5.10 10.02
CA TYR A 8 23.60 -5.18 11.41
C TYR A 8 22.13 -5.57 11.48
N THR A 9 21.82 -6.47 12.40
CA THR A 9 20.47 -6.86 12.77
C THR A 9 20.39 -6.70 14.29
N SER A 10 19.40 -5.95 14.78
CA SER A 10 19.20 -5.78 16.22
C SER A 10 18.72 -7.08 16.87
N ALA A 11 18.75 -7.12 18.21
CA ALA A 11 17.90 -8.06 18.93
C ALA A 11 16.41 -7.77 18.64
N LEU A 12 15.57 -8.79 18.81
CA LEU A 12 14.11 -8.64 18.77
C LEU A 12 13.67 -7.74 19.93
N VAL A 13 12.87 -6.73 19.62
CA VAL A 13 12.14 -5.93 20.61
C VAL A 13 10.74 -6.56 20.73
N PRO A 14 10.47 -7.38 21.76
CA PRO A 14 9.21 -8.09 21.86
C PRO A 14 8.06 -7.13 22.14
N PHE A 15 6.87 -7.46 21.66
CA PHE A 15 5.65 -6.79 22.07
C PHE A 15 5.42 -7.02 23.57
N ALA A 16 4.75 -6.06 24.21
CA ALA A 16 4.35 -6.22 25.60
C ALA A 16 3.45 -7.45 25.78
N ALA A 17 3.62 -8.21 26.86
CA ALA A 17 2.86 -9.44 27.12
C ALA A 17 1.33 -9.30 26.92
N PRO A 18 0.67 -8.21 27.36
CA PRO A 18 -0.75 -8.03 27.10
C PRO A 18 -1.13 -7.98 25.61
N SER A 19 -0.24 -7.49 24.74
CA SER A 19 -0.43 -7.45 23.29
C SER A 19 -0.32 -8.85 22.68
N LEU A 20 0.66 -9.63 23.12
CA LEU A 20 0.79 -11.04 22.73
C LEU A 20 -0.44 -11.83 23.17
N ASP A 21 -0.85 -11.71 24.44
CA ASP A 21 -2.05 -12.38 24.95
C ASP A 21 -3.30 -12.01 24.12
N CYS A 22 -3.45 -10.74 23.75
CA CYS A 22 -4.59 -10.28 22.95
C CYS A 22 -4.61 -10.90 21.55
N LEU A 23 -3.45 -10.93 20.88
CA LEU A 23 -3.28 -11.51 19.54
C LEU A 23 -3.30 -13.05 19.56
N GLU A 24 -2.89 -13.69 20.66
CA GLU A 24 -2.91 -15.14 20.82
C GLU A 24 -4.30 -15.67 21.21
N ASN A 25 -5.07 -14.93 22.01
CA ASN A 25 -6.44 -15.28 22.38
C ASN A 25 -7.40 -15.33 21.16
N GLY A 26 -6.98 -14.84 20.00
CA GLY A 26 -7.66 -15.06 18.72
C GLY A 26 -7.54 -16.50 18.17
N ARG A 27 -6.60 -17.32 18.69
CA ARG A 27 -6.38 -18.73 18.30
C ARG A 27 -7.39 -19.71 18.92
N ASN A 28 -8.67 -19.35 19.04
CA ASN A 28 -9.64 -20.22 19.73
C ASN A 28 -9.69 -21.62 19.07
N SER A 29 -9.24 -22.61 19.84
CA SER A 29 -8.95 -23.96 19.41
C SER A 29 -10.18 -24.73 18.92
N ALA A 30 -10.01 -25.42 17.78
CA ALA A 30 -10.73 -26.61 17.29
C ALA A 30 -11.67 -26.46 16.07
N ASN A 31 -11.93 -25.26 15.54
CA ASN A 31 -12.67 -25.07 14.27
C ASN A 31 -12.22 -23.77 13.57
N GLU A 32 -10.95 -23.68 13.15
CA GLU A 32 -10.42 -22.44 12.57
C GLU A 32 -10.96 -22.20 11.16
N ASP A 33 -11.68 -21.09 10.99
CA ASP A 33 -11.84 -20.42 9.69
C ASP A 33 -10.47 -19.81 9.32
N PRO A 34 -9.87 -20.14 8.17
CA PRO A 34 -8.54 -19.64 7.76
C PRO A 34 -8.42 -18.11 7.82
N SER A 35 -9.54 -17.40 7.66
CA SER A 35 -9.59 -15.93 7.77
C SER A 35 -9.29 -15.41 9.18
N GLN A 36 -9.54 -16.18 10.24
CA GLN A 36 -9.26 -15.80 11.63
C GLN A 36 -7.81 -16.06 12.04
N SER A 37 -7.07 -16.89 11.30
CA SER A 37 -5.64 -17.11 11.51
C SER A 37 -4.75 -16.03 10.87
N CYS A 38 -5.27 -15.28 9.91
CA CYS A 38 -4.54 -14.24 9.18
C CYS A 38 -4.12 -13.08 10.11
N ILE A 39 -2.85 -12.66 9.98
CA ILE A 39 -2.32 -11.48 10.69
C ILE A 39 -2.05 -10.39 9.67
N LEU A 40 -2.65 -9.22 9.89
CA LEU A 40 -2.38 -8.00 9.14
C LEU A 40 -1.42 -7.13 9.93
N SER A 41 -0.51 -6.44 9.26
CA SER A 41 0.46 -5.56 9.91
C SER A 41 0.86 -4.39 9.02
N GLY A 42 1.31 -3.31 9.65
CA GLY A 42 1.89 -2.18 8.94
C GLY A 42 2.62 -1.22 9.86
N VAL A 43 3.45 -0.38 9.25
CA VAL A 43 4.16 0.70 9.93
C VAL A 43 3.48 2.01 9.56
N MET A 44 3.11 2.81 10.57
CA MET A 44 2.54 4.13 10.34
C MET A 44 3.58 5.03 9.66
N LYS A 45 3.13 5.96 8.82
CA LYS A 45 3.98 6.87 8.03
C LYS A 45 5.09 7.50 8.86
N SER A 46 4.82 7.90 10.09
CA SER A 46 5.82 8.50 10.99
C SER A 46 7.04 7.61 11.33
N GLY A 47 7.03 6.31 10.98
CA GLY A 47 8.08 5.34 11.30
C GLY A 47 8.19 4.98 12.79
N ARG A 48 7.32 5.53 13.65
CA ARG A 48 7.42 5.40 15.12
C ARG A 48 6.46 4.39 15.73
N LEU A 49 5.37 4.09 15.04
CA LEU A 49 4.33 3.17 15.48
C LEU A 49 4.11 2.09 14.43
N ALA A 50 3.87 0.87 14.89
CA ALA A 50 3.38 -0.22 14.06
C ALA A 50 1.99 -0.63 14.57
N TRP A 51 1.16 -1.16 13.69
CA TRP A 51 -0.11 -1.78 14.03
C TRP A 51 -0.09 -3.24 13.61
N ILE A 52 -0.75 -4.08 14.39
CA ILE A 52 -0.91 -5.52 14.16
C ILE A 52 -2.38 -5.84 14.42
N ALA A 53 -3.01 -6.58 13.51
CA ALA A 53 -4.38 -7.01 13.65
C ALA A 53 -4.52 -8.50 13.37
N ARG A 54 -5.33 -9.19 14.17
CA ARG A 54 -5.65 -10.61 13.99
C ARG A 54 -7.07 -10.88 14.49
N GLY A 55 -7.90 -11.50 13.67
CA GLY A 55 -9.30 -11.71 14.02
C GLY A 55 -9.98 -10.38 14.35
N ASP A 56 -10.54 -10.24 15.54
CA ASP A 56 -11.16 -9.02 16.06
C ASP A 56 -10.20 -8.08 16.82
N ALA A 57 -8.95 -8.47 17.03
CA ALA A 57 -8.00 -7.75 17.87
C ALA A 57 -7.11 -6.82 17.05
N LEU A 58 -7.00 -5.56 17.48
CA LEU A 58 -6.08 -4.55 16.96
C LEU A 58 -5.11 -4.11 18.06
N GLU A 59 -3.83 -4.09 17.75
CA GLU A 59 -2.75 -3.60 18.60
C GLU A 59 -1.98 -2.51 17.89
N VAL A 60 -1.66 -1.42 18.59
CA VAL A 60 -0.74 -0.38 18.11
C VAL A 60 0.41 -0.29 19.09
N VAL A 61 1.63 -0.45 18.60
CA VAL A 61 2.85 -0.57 19.41
C VAL A 61 3.89 0.46 19.00
N ASN A 62 4.73 0.86 19.95
CA ASN A 62 5.89 1.70 19.68
C ASN A 62 7.05 0.86 19.16
N ILE A 63 7.53 1.17 17.96
CA ILE A 63 8.59 0.40 17.27
C ILE A 63 9.90 0.33 18.08
N ALA A 64 10.27 1.41 18.76
CA ALA A 64 11.54 1.47 19.48
C ALA A 64 11.54 0.67 20.80
N THR A 65 10.36 0.43 21.39
CA THR A 65 10.24 -0.15 22.75
C THR A 65 9.39 -1.41 22.83
N GLY A 66 8.61 -1.74 21.80
CA GLY A 66 7.62 -2.83 21.82
C GLY A 66 6.41 -2.52 22.71
N ALA A 67 6.36 -1.36 23.36
CA ALA A 67 5.30 -1.01 24.28
C ALA A 67 3.98 -0.74 23.56
N ARG A 68 2.89 -1.31 24.07
CA ARG A 68 1.51 -1.00 23.65
C ARG A 68 1.22 0.49 23.80
N LYS A 69 0.67 1.08 22.75
CA LYS A 69 0.16 2.46 22.70
C LYS A 69 -1.35 2.53 22.67
N ALA A 70 -1.98 1.65 21.90
CA ALA A 70 -3.43 1.53 21.84
C ALA A 70 -3.79 0.06 21.55
N ALA A 71 -4.98 -0.34 21.95
CA ALA A 71 -5.52 -1.65 21.63
C ALA A 71 -7.05 -1.59 21.58
N TRP A 72 -7.63 -2.44 20.75
CA TRP A 72 -9.08 -2.59 20.66
C TRP A 72 -9.46 -4.01 20.25
N LYS A 73 -10.59 -4.48 20.77
CA LYS A 73 -11.17 -5.76 20.38
C LYS A 73 -12.59 -5.52 19.87
N PHE A 74 -12.75 -5.58 18.55
CA PHE A 74 -14.00 -5.26 17.89
C PHE A 74 -15.09 -6.28 18.24
N GLY A 75 -16.28 -5.79 18.54
CA GLY A 75 -17.41 -6.65 18.89
C GLY A 75 -17.31 -7.31 20.27
N ALA A 76 -16.30 -6.99 21.09
CA ALA A 76 -16.23 -7.47 22.47
C ALA A 76 -17.42 -7.00 23.33
N LEU A 77 -18.07 -5.91 22.92
CA LEU A 77 -19.26 -5.35 23.54
C LEU A 77 -20.56 -5.85 22.87
N LEU A 78 -20.46 -6.44 21.68
CA LEU A 78 -21.58 -7.05 20.96
C LEU A 78 -21.84 -8.43 21.55
N GLN A 79 -23.09 -8.72 21.95
CA GLN A 79 -23.50 -10.04 22.46
C GLN A 79 -23.83 -10.99 21.29
N GLU A 80 -22.97 -11.05 20.29
CA GLU A 80 -23.18 -11.84 19.08
C GLU A 80 -22.48 -13.20 19.17
N GLU A 81 -22.99 -14.20 18.43
CA GLU A 81 -22.42 -15.55 18.42
C GLU A 81 -21.06 -15.62 17.71
N ARG A 82 -20.79 -14.74 16.74
CA ARG A 82 -19.54 -14.67 15.99
C ARG A 82 -18.90 -13.30 16.17
N SER A 83 -17.63 -13.27 16.56
CA SER A 83 -16.85 -12.03 16.62
C SER A 83 -16.57 -11.49 15.20
N PRO A 84 -16.55 -10.16 15.01
CA PRO A 84 -16.10 -9.57 13.77
C PRO A 84 -14.67 -9.99 13.40
N THR A 85 -14.31 -9.89 12.12
CA THR A 85 -12.93 -10.09 11.66
C THR A 85 -12.44 -8.81 10.98
N ILE A 86 -11.24 -8.35 11.36
CA ILE A 86 -10.54 -7.24 10.71
C ILE A 86 -10.02 -7.73 9.35
N THR A 87 -10.38 -7.01 8.29
CA THR A 87 -10.10 -7.41 6.90
C THR A 87 -9.08 -6.50 6.22
N CYS A 88 -9.02 -5.23 6.62
CA CYS A 88 -8.06 -4.27 6.11
C CYS A 88 -7.88 -3.09 7.08
N VAL A 89 -6.72 -2.45 7.01
CA VAL A 89 -6.36 -1.31 7.85
C VAL A 89 -5.66 -0.25 6.99
N ALA A 90 -6.05 1.01 7.14
CA ALA A 90 -5.36 2.14 6.52
C ALA A 90 -5.12 3.27 7.53
N GLU A 91 -3.99 3.96 7.40
CA GLU A 91 -3.72 5.15 8.21
C GLU A 91 -4.58 6.33 7.77
N TYR A 92 -5.25 6.97 8.72
CA TYR A 92 -6.06 8.16 8.51
C TYR A 92 -5.72 9.21 9.55
N SER A 93 -4.77 10.08 9.23
CA SER A 93 -4.41 11.18 10.14
C SER A 93 -5.38 12.35 9.94
N PHE A 94 -6.05 12.83 11.00
CA PHE A 94 -6.90 14.03 10.94
C PHE A 94 -6.56 14.95 12.11
N ALA A 95 -6.48 16.27 11.86
CA ALA A 95 -6.12 17.28 12.87
C ALA A 95 -4.83 16.95 13.65
N ASN A 96 -3.82 16.37 12.97
CA ASN A 96 -2.56 15.88 13.55
C ASN A 96 -2.72 14.76 14.61
N ALA A 97 -3.90 14.15 14.70
CA ALA A 97 -4.13 12.97 15.52
C ALA A 97 -4.01 11.69 14.65
N PRO A 98 -3.19 10.71 15.04
CA PRO A 98 -3.09 9.44 14.34
C PRO A 98 -4.39 8.65 14.54
N LYS A 99 -5.05 8.29 13.44
CA LYS A 99 -6.18 7.35 13.45
C LYS A 99 -5.95 6.25 12.43
N LEU A 100 -6.68 5.16 12.59
CA LEU A 100 -6.70 4.03 11.67
C LEU A 100 -8.14 3.82 11.20
N LEU A 101 -8.31 3.60 9.90
CA LEU A 101 -9.55 3.09 9.32
C LEU A 101 -9.46 1.57 9.32
N ILE A 102 -10.49 0.93 9.85
CA ILE A 102 -10.55 -0.51 10.04
C ILE A 102 -11.75 -1.04 9.28
N GLY A 103 -11.51 -1.85 8.25
CA GLY A 103 -12.54 -2.63 7.59
C GLY A 103 -12.81 -3.90 8.38
N LEU A 104 -14.10 -4.22 8.54
CA LEU A 104 -14.57 -5.39 9.28
C LEU A 104 -15.50 -6.24 8.43
N GLU A 105 -15.46 -7.55 8.69
CA GLU A 105 -16.53 -8.51 8.43
C GLU A 105 -17.30 -8.74 9.74
N THR A 106 -18.57 -8.35 9.82
CA THR A 106 -19.36 -8.38 11.06
C THR A 106 -20.42 -9.48 11.08
N GLY A 107 -20.59 -10.23 9.99
CA GLY A 107 -21.58 -11.30 9.89
C GLY A 107 -21.55 -11.97 8.52
N VAL A 108 -22.51 -12.85 8.24
CA VAL A 108 -22.61 -13.55 6.95
C VAL A 108 -22.91 -12.53 5.85
N HIS A 109 -21.87 -12.13 5.14
CA HIS A 109 -21.85 -11.09 4.10
C HIS A 109 -22.12 -9.66 4.57
N ALA A 110 -21.94 -9.32 5.86
CA ALA A 110 -22.06 -7.94 6.34
C ALA A 110 -20.68 -7.33 6.63
N GLY A 111 -20.55 -6.01 6.52
CA GLY A 111 -19.30 -5.32 6.81
C GLY A 111 -19.51 -4.03 7.57
N MET A 112 -18.43 -3.52 8.15
CA MET A 112 -18.42 -2.25 8.85
C MET A 112 -17.09 -1.54 8.60
N LEU A 113 -17.11 -0.22 8.56
CA LEU A 113 -15.92 0.61 8.67
C LEU A 113 -15.90 1.25 10.05
N CYS A 114 -14.77 1.15 10.75
CA CYS A 114 -14.51 1.88 12.00
C CYS A 114 -13.36 2.87 11.82
N MET A 115 -13.46 4.04 12.44
CA MET A 115 -12.33 4.96 12.64
C MET A 115 -11.85 4.82 14.08
N PHE A 116 -10.66 4.27 14.25
CA PHE A 116 -10.02 4.06 15.55
C PHE A 116 -9.04 5.18 15.87
N ASP A 117 -9.25 5.88 16.98
CA ASP A 117 -8.34 6.90 17.49
C ASP A 117 -7.25 6.26 18.36
N VAL A 118 -6.02 6.31 17.87
CA VAL A 118 -4.86 5.71 18.55
C VAL A 118 -4.54 6.42 19.87
N LYS A 119 -4.86 7.72 19.99
CA LYS A 119 -4.56 8.49 21.21
C LYS A 119 -5.51 8.15 22.35
N THR A 120 -6.81 8.00 22.05
CA THR A 120 -7.83 7.67 23.05
C THR A 120 -8.05 6.17 23.21
N SER A 121 -7.52 5.37 22.28
CA SER A 121 -7.73 3.92 22.19
C SER A 121 -9.22 3.56 22.11
N LYS A 122 -9.97 4.26 21.24
CA LYS A 122 -11.41 4.07 21.05
C LYS A 122 -11.80 4.15 19.58
N VAL A 123 -12.86 3.44 19.22
CA VAL A 123 -13.62 3.75 18.00
C VAL A 123 -14.34 5.08 18.20
N VAL A 124 -14.18 5.98 17.24
CA VAL A 124 -14.75 7.36 17.28
C VAL A 124 -15.70 7.63 16.11
N LYS A 125 -15.92 6.64 15.26
CA LYS A 125 -16.90 6.63 14.19
C LYS A 125 -17.06 5.21 13.67
N ALA A 126 -18.28 4.80 13.38
CA ALA A 126 -18.53 3.56 12.66
C ALA A 126 -19.64 3.70 11.61
N VAL A 127 -19.56 2.88 10.57
CA VAL A 127 -20.46 2.90 9.42
C VAL A 127 -20.75 1.47 8.96
N ASP A 128 -22.02 1.14 8.81
CA ASP A 128 -22.47 -0.18 8.34
C ASP A 128 -22.49 -0.29 6.82
N PHE A 129 -22.04 -1.45 6.33
CA PHE A 129 -22.08 -1.84 4.94
C PHE A 129 -22.86 -3.14 4.76
N MET A 130 -23.58 -3.20 3.63
CA MET A 130 -24.32 -4.41 3.23
C MET A 130 -23.41 -5.59 2.91
N HIS A 131 -22.12 -5.33 2.66
CA HIS A 131 -21.13 -6.33 2.26
C HIS A 131 -19.86 -6.16 3.08
N LYS A 132 -19.15 -7.27 3.31
CA LYS A 132 -17.81 -7.28 3.91
C LYS A 132 -16.94 -6.20 3.29
N VAL A 133 -16.36 -5.34 4.11
CA VAL A 133 -15.36 -4.37 3.66
C VAL A 133 -14.06 -5.13 3.43
N THR A 134 -13.44 -4.98 2.27
CA THR A 134 -12.22 -5.73 1.91
C THR A 134 -11.02 -4.83 1.62
N ALA A 135 -11.26 -3.57 1.28
CA ALA A 135 -10.21 -2.57 1.09
C ALA A 135 -10.70 -1.18 1.52
N VAL A 136 -9.80 -0.38 2.08
CA VAL A 136 -10.07 0.99 2.49
C VAL A 136 -8.92 1.88 2.06
N GLU A 137 -9.21 3.06 1.53
CA GLU A 137 -8.19 4.04 1.14
C GLU A 137 -8.67 5.47 1.44
N PRO A 138 -7.95 6.23 2.26
CA PRO A 138 -8.16 7.68 2.40
C PRO A 138 -7.99 8.39 1.05
N VAL A 139 -9.01 9.15 0.63
CA VAL A 139 -8.91 10.05 -0.53
C VAL A 139 -8.57 11.46 -0.04
N THR A 140 -9.26 11.92 0.99
CA THR A 140 -8.91 13.16 1.69
C THR A 140 -9.36 13.13 3.14
N ASN A 141 -8.64 13.86 3.98
CA ASN A 141 -8.84 14.00 5.41
C ASN A 141 -9.13 15.45 5.80
N VAL A 142 -9.47 16.31 4.84
CA VAL A 142 -9.72 17.74 5.07
C VAL A 142 -11.21 18.06 5.08
N LEU A 143 -11.56 19.21 5.65
CA LEU A 143 -12.94 19.72 5.63
C LEU A 143 -13.34 20.15 4.21
N ALA A 144 -14.65 20.24 3.94
CA ALA A 144 -15.17 20.64 2.62
C ALA A 144 -14.60 21.99 2.12
N THR A 145 -14.34 22.94 3.03
CA THR A 145 -13.76 24.26 2.71
C THR A 145 -12.30 24.20 2.24
N GLU A 146 -11.61 23.11 2.54
CA GLU A 146 -10.20 22.86 2.21
C GLU A 146 -10.06 21.75 1.15
N ALA A 147 -11.20 21.22 0.66
CA ALA A 147 -11.21 20.12 -0.29
C ALA A 147 -10.46 20.49 -1.57
N PRO A 148 -9.62 19.59 -2.11
CA PRO A 148 -8.82 19.90 -3.29
C PRO A 148 -9.72 19.97 -4.53
N LEU A 149 -10.11 21.20 -4.88
CA LEU A 149 -11.08 21.50 -5.94
C LEU A 149 -10.67 20.93 -7.29
N GLN A 150 -9.37 20.73 -7.52
CA GLN A 150 -8.81 20.27 -8.79
C GLN A 150 -8.98 18.77 -9.02
N VAL A 151 -9.20 17.97 -7.97
CA VAL A 151 -9.27 16.50 -8.11
C VAL A 151 -10.57 15.87 -7.66
N LEU A 152 -11.44 16.63 -6.98
CA LEU A 152 -12.73 16.14 -6.51
C LEU A 152 -13.87 16.76 -7.31
N SER A 153 -14.89 15.95 -7.57
CA SER A 153 -16.14 16.38 -8.22
C SER A 153 -16.97 17.30 -7.34
N GLU A 154 -17.94 17.99 -7.96
CA GLU A 154 -18.90 18.81 -7.21
C GLU A 154 -19.64 18.00 -6.13
N HIS A 155 -19.96 16.73 -6.40
CA HIS A 155 -20.56 15.83 -5.42
C HIS A 155 -19.63 15.59 -4.23
N LEU A 156 -18.35 15.27 -4.49
CA LEU A 156 -17.39 14.90 -3.45
C LEU A 156 -16.90 16.11 -2.65
N ARG A 157 -16.90 17.32 -3.23
CA ARG A 157 -16.62 18.56 -2.52
C ARG A 157 -17.65 18.90 -1.43
N CYS A 158 -18.80 18.24 -1.45
CA CYS A 158 -19.81 18.35 -0.40
C CYS A 158 -19.42 17.58 0.87
N PHE A 159 -18.43 16.68 0.80
CA PHE A 159 -18.07 15.80 1.91
C PHE A 159 -16.96 16.44 2.76
N CYS A 160 -16.93 16.08 4.04
CA CYS A 160 -15.90 16.50 5.00
C CYS A 160 -15.07 15.25 5.35
N GLY A 161 -13.94 15.10 4.66
CA GLY A 161 -13.20 13.85 4.58
C GLY A 161 -13.86 12.86 3.62
N VAL A 162 -13.07 12.21 2.78
CA VAL A 162 -13.52 11.21 1.82
C VAL A 162 -12.68 9.96 1.96
N VAL A 163 -13.35 8.82 2.09
CA VAL A 163 -12.72 7.50 2.12
C VAL A 163 -13.32 6.64 1.01
N ALA A 164 -12.45 5.98 0.25
CA ALA A 164 -12.84 4.95 -0.70
C ALA A 164 -12.95 3.59 0.01
N ILE A 165 -14.03 2.87 -0.27
CA ILE A 165 -14.36 1.58 0.31
C ILE A 165 -14.56 0.57 -0.81
N GLY A 166 -13.79 -0.50 -0.75
CA GLY A 166 -13.95 -1.69 -1.58
C GLY A 166 -14.56 -2.81 -0.74
N THR A 167 -15.43 -3.59 -1.35
CA THR A 167 -16.19 -4.64 -0.66
C THR A 167 -16.13 -5.98 -1.39
N GLN A 168 -16.57 -7.03 -0.70
CA GLN A 168 -17.05 -8.24 -1.36
C GLN A 168 -18.17 -7.88 -2.34
N TYR A 169 -18.35 -8.66 -3.39
CA TYR A 169 -19.15 -8.34 -4.57
C TYR A 169 -18.54 -7.26 -5.48
N GLY A 170 -17.40 -6.68 -5.12
CA GLY A 170 -16.71 -5.71 -5.98
C GLY A 170 -17.33 -4.31 -5.97
N HIS A 171 -18.19 -3.96 -5.00
CA HIS A 171 -18.74 -2.60 -4.93
C HIS A 171 -17.69 -1.59 -4.47
N LEU A 172 -17.78 -0.39 -5.04
CA LEU A 172 -16.96 0.76 -4.72
C LEU A 172 -17.82 1.91 -4.19
N TYR A 173 -17.53 2.33 -2.97
CA TYR A 173 -18.16 3.49 -2.35
C TYR A 173 -17.14 4.57 -2.04
N LEU A 174 -17.51 5.83 -2.24
CA LEU A 174 -16.83 7.00 -1.67
C LEU A 174 -17.75 7.56 -0.59
N ILE A 175 -17.31 7.54 0.67
CA ILE A 175 -18.13 7.94 1.81
C ILE A 175 -17.72 9.30 2.35
N ASP A 176 -18.71 10.03 2.86
CA ASP A 176 -18.48 11.24 3.65
C ASP A 176 -18.11 10.84 5.09
N MET A 177 -16.92 11.25 5.53
CA MET A 177 -16.48 11.01 6.90
C MET A 177 -17.10 11.97 7.91
N CYS A 178 -17.80 13.01 7.45
CA CYS A 178 -18.47 14.02 8.28
C CYS A 178 -17.55 14.59 9.36
N LEU A 179 -16.29 14.91 9.00
CA LEU A 179 -15.29 15.43 9.93
C LEU A 179 -15.64 16.79 10.56
N ASP A 180 -16.65 17.47 10.01
CA ASP A 180 -17.26 18.69 10.52
C ASP A 180 -18.24 18.46 11.67
N ASP A 181 -18.72 17.23 11.87
CA ASP A 181 -19.64 16.90 12.96
C ASP A 181 -18.88 16.62 14.26
N SER A 182 -18.76 17.64 15.11
CA SER A 182 -18.13 17.52 16.43
C SER A 182 -18.98 16.74 17.46
N HIS A 183 -20.23 16.42 17.14
CA HIS A 183 -21.16 15.74 18.03
C HIS A 183 -21.40 14.28 17.66
N ASP A 184 -20.65 13.76 16.67
CA ASP A 184 -20.69 12.36 16.30
C ASP A 184 -20.22 11.47 17.47
N ASP A 185 -21.14 10.66 17.96
CA ASP A 185 -20.91 9.66 19.01
C ASP A 185 -21.07 8.21 18.49
N SER A 186 -21.00 8.02 17.16
CA SER A 186 -21.08 6.69 16.55
C SER A 186 -19.85 5.84 16.89
N ASP A 187 -20.14 4.58 17.20
CA ASP A 187 -19.17 3.53 17.42
C ASP A 187 -19.70 2.21 16.86
N GLU A 188 -18.96 1.12 17.05
CA GLU A 188 -19.36 -0.20 16.56
C GLU A 188 -20.68 -0.74 17.15
N LEU A 189 -21.21 -0.14 18.23
CA LEU A 189 -22.52 -0.49 18.80
C LEU A 189 -23.66 0.31 18.17
N LEU A 190 -23.38 1.54 17.74
CA LEU A 190 -24.32 2.42 17.07
C LEU A 190 -23.73 2.98 15.76
N PRO A 191 -23.47 2.12 14.76
CA PRO A 191 -22.90 2.56 13.50
C PRO A 191 -23.90 3.37 12.67
N HIS A 192 -23.37 4.29 11.86
CA HIS A 192 -24.16 5.01 10.88
C HIS A 192 -24.62 4.09 9.74
N ALA A 193 -25.88 4.24 9.34
CA ALA A 193 -26.36 3.66 8.09
C ALA A 193 -25.97 4.53 6.88
N LEU A 194 -25.79 3.91 5.72
CA LEU A 194 -25.49 4.61 4.47
C LEU A 194 -26.76 5.18 3.80
N HIS A 195 -26.64 6.39 3.28
CA HIS A 195 -27.52 6.95 2.26
C HIS A 195 -26.79 6.96 0.92
N VAL A 196 -26.99 5.89 0.14
CA VAL A 196 -26.28 5.66 -1.12
C VAL A 196 -26.91 6.44 -2.27
N PHE A 197 -26.08 7.10 -3.08
CA PHE A 197 -26.47 7.74 -4.34
C PHE A 197 -25.47 7.42 -5.45
N THR A 198 -25.77 7.87 -6.67
CA THR A 198 -24.93 7.65 -7.87
C THR A 198 -24.48 8.97 -8.46
N THR A 199 -23.54 8.94 -9.40
CA THR A 199 -23.00 10.13 -10.10
C THR A 199 -24.07 10.99 -10.79
N LYS A 200 -25.27 10.44 -11.01
CA LYS A 200 -26.43 11.13 -11.61
C LYS A 200 -27.21 12.00 -10.62
N ALA A 201 -26.90 11.92 -9.32
CA ALA A 201 -27.64 12.66 -8.30
C ALA A 201 -27.44 14.18 -8.43
N ARG A 202 -28.45 14.94 -8.00
CA ARG A 202 -28.43 16.40 -7.88
C ARG A 202 -28.65 16.80 -6.43
N ASP A 203 -28.35 18.06 -6.11
CA ASP A 203 -28.56 18.68 -4.79
C ASP A 203 -27.89 17.90 -3.64
N VAL A 204 -26.62 17.52 -3.84
CA VAL A 204 -25.88 16.65 -2.92
C VAL A 204 -25.77 17.25 -1.52
N MET A 205 -25.51 18.55 -1.39
CA MET A 205 -25.50 19.23 -0.10
C MET A 205 -26.82 19.06 0.67
N ARG A 206 -27.97 19.25 -0.01
CA ARG A 206 -29.27 19.05 0.63
C ARG A 206 -29.48 17.59 1.05
N ARG A 207 -29.05 16.64 0.22
CA ARG A 207 -29.10 15.20 0.56
C ARG A 207 -28.21 14.88 1.76
N ARG A 208 -27.09 15.58 1.90
CA ARG A 208 -26.18 15.45 3.04
C ARG A 208 -26.88 15.87 4.32
N ASP A 209 -27.49 17.05 4.32
CA ASP A 209 -28.26 17.56 5.47
C ASP A 209 -29.43 16.61 5.82
N ASP A 210 -30.17 16.15 4.81
CA ASP A 210 -31.29 15.21 4.99
C ASP A 210 -30.83 13.83 5.50
N ALA A 211 -29.60 13.40 5.19
CA ALA A 211 -29.02 12.15 5.67
C ALA A 211 -28.57 12.28 7.13
N LEU A 212 -27.83 13.35 7.45
CA LEU A 212 -27.32 13.62 8.79
C LEU A 212 -28.47 13.78 9.81
N THR A 213 -29.55 14.48 9.44
CA THR A 213 -30.75 14.61 10.29
C THR A 213 -31.44 13.28 10.60
N ARG A 214 -31.13 12.22 9.86
CA ARG A 214 -31.64 10.85 10.05
C ARG A 214 -30.61 9.91 10.66
N GLY A 215 -29.46 10.41 11.11
CA GLY A 215 -28.36 9.57 11.61
C GLY A 215 -27.77 8.69 10.52
N LYS A 216 -27.63 9.21 9.29
CA LYS A 216 -27.02 8.52 8.15
C LYS A 216 -25.89 9.35 7.57
N ILE A 217 -24.95 8.67 6.93
CA ILE A 217 -23.89 9.34 6.14
C ILE A 217 -24.10 9.13 4.65
N LEU A 218 -23.60 10.04 3.83
CA LEU A 218 -23.68 9.92 2.38
C LEU A 218 -22.61 8.96 1.83
N ALA A 219 -23.00 8.22 0.79
CA ALA A 219 -22.11 7.34 0.03
C ALA A 219 -22.36 7.49 -1.46
N LEU A 220 -21.34 7.82 -2.24
CA LEU A 220 -21.37 7.72 -3.70
C LEU A 220 -20.99 6.29 -4.12
N HIS A 221 -21.91 5.55 -4.73
CA HIS A 221 -21.63 4.25 -5.34
C HIS A 221 -21.02 4.46 -6.73
N LEU A 222 -19.71 4.28 -6.83
CA LEU A 222 -18.88 4.70 -7.97
C LEU A 222 -19.08 3.80 -9.19
N ASN A 223 -19.04 2.48 -8.99
CA ASN A 223 -19.20 1.48 -10.05
C ASN A 223 -20.59 0.83 -10.06
N ASN A 224 -21.63 1.62 -9.78
CA ASN A 224 -22.99 1.10 -9.60
C ASN A 224 -23.54 0.29 -10.78
N ASN A 225 -23.02 0.49 -11.99
CA ASN A 225 -23.43 -0.20 -13.21
C ASN A 225 -22.68 -1.53 -13.44
N ALA A 226 -21.65 -1.84 -12.64
CA ALA A 226 -20.90 -3.09 -12.77
C ALA A 226 -21.73 -4.31 -12.36
N GLN A 227 -22.76 -4.13 -11.53
CA GLN A 227 -23.61 -5.23 -11.08
C GLN A 227 -24.82 -5.42 -12.00
N VAL A 228 -24.93 -6.60 -12.61
CA VAL A 228 -26.06 -6.96 -13.47
C VAL A 228 -26.52 -8.39 -13.15
N ARG A 229 -27.72 -8.53 -12.57
CA ARG A 229 -28.39 -9.84 -12.34
C ARG A 229 -27.50 -10.88 -11.63
N GLY A 230 -26.77 -10.48 -10.58
CA GLY A 230 -25.89 -11.36 -9.81
C GLY A 230 -24.50 -11.59 -10.42
N THR A 231 -24.16 -10.84 -11.48
CA THR A 231 -22.83 -10.87 -12.10
C THR A 231 -22.13 -9.52 -11.96
N PHE A 232 -20.81 -9.56 -11.85
CA PHE A 232 -19.93 -8.41 -11.93
C PHE A 232 -19.39 -8.28 -13.36
N GLN A 233 -19.68 -7.15 -13.99
CA GLN A 233 -19.27 -6.81 -15.36
C GLN A 233 -17.99 -5.97 -15.31
N TYR A 234 -16.87 -6.55 -15.74
CA TYR A 234 -15.60 -5.84 -15.89
C TYR A 234 -15.53 -5.21 -17.28
N VAL A 235 -15.53 -3.88 -17.36
CA VAL A 235 -15.73 -3.14 -18.62
C VAL A 235 -14.57 -2.20 -18.92
N GLN A 236 -14.39 -1.83 -20.19
CA GLN A 236 -13.56 -0.69 -20.62
C GLN A 236 -14.28 0.66 -20.36
N PRO A 237 -13.56 1.80 -20.43
CA PRO A 237 -14.12 3.13 -20.30
C PRO A 237 -15.30 3.45 -21.23
N ASP A 238 -15.30 2.90 -22.45
CA ASP A 238 -16.37 3.07 -23.43
C ASP A 238 -17.60 2.18 -23.16
N GLY A 239 -17.53 1.35 -22.13
CA GLY A 239 -18.58 0.40 -21.73
C GLY A 239 -18.48 -0.96 -22.43
N GLU A 240 -17.45 -1.22 -23.24
CA GLU A 240 -17.20 -2.56 -23.79
C GLU A 240 -16.98 -3.56 -22.65
N LEU A 241 -17.72 -4.67 -22.68
CA LEU A 241 -17.56 -5.76 -21.73
C LEU A 241 -16.27 -6.53 -22.04
N LEU A 242 -15.36 -6.58 -21.07
CA LEU A 242 -14.16 -7.42 -21.16
C LEU A 242 -14.43 -8.81 -20.62
N GLU A 243 -15.05 -8.91 -19.44
CA GLU A 243 -15.35 -10.19 -18.79
C GLU A 243 -16.50 -10.07 -17.79
N SER A 244 -17.18 -11.18 -17.55
CA SER A 244 -18.29 -11.27 -16.59
C SER A 244 -18.03 -12.35 -15.56
N TYR A 245 -18.08 -11.97 -14.28
CA TYR A 245 -17.83 -12.85 -13.14
C TYR A 245 -19.10 -13.09 -12.33
N ILE A 246 -19.15 -14.18 -11.58
CA ILE A 246 -20.15 -14.35 -10.52
C ILE A 246 -19.85 -13.29 -9.46
N ALA A 247 -20.82 -12.42 -9.14
CA ALA A 247 -20.57 -11.27 -8.28
C ALA A 247 -20.07 -11.71 -6.89
N GLU A 248 -20.62 -12.78 -6.33
CA GLU A 248 -20.23 -13.35 -5.03
C GLU A 248 -18.75 -13.72 -4.92
N GLU A 249 -18.10 -14.04 -6.05
CA GLU A 249 -16.69 -14.44 -6.14
C GLU A 249 -15.75 -13.25 -6.37
N VAL A 250 -16.29 -12.05 -6.65
CA VAL A 250 -15.50 -10.85 -6.88
C VAL A 250 -15.36 -10.05 -5.59
N PHE A 251 -14.15 -9.58 -5.33
CA PHE A 251 -13.91 -8.61 -4.27
C PHE A 251 -12.77 -7.67 -4.62
N VAL A 252 -12.83 -6.46 -4.05
CA VAL A 252 -11.76 -5.49 -4.17
C VAL A 252 -10.63 -5.89 -3.23
N THR A 253 -9.42 -6.03 -3.75
CA THR A 253 -8.25 -6.49 -2.98
C THR A 253 -7.30 -5.37 -2.60
N SER A 254 -7.27 -4.30 -3.38
CA SER A 254 -6.39 -3.16 -3.11
C SER A 254 -7.01 -1.87 -3.63
N LEU A 255 -6.81 -0.78 -2.90
CA LEU A 255 -7.22 0.57 -3.29
C LEU A 255 -6.03 1.51 -3.12
N LYS A 256 -5.87 2.45 -4.05
CA LYS A 256 -4.86 3.49 -3.93
C LYS A 256 -5.35 4.79 -4.55
N PHE A 257 -5.42 5.87 -3.77
CA PHE A 257 -5.66 7.20 -4.31
C PHE A 257 -4.31 7.85 -4.63
N VAL A 258 -4.15 8.25 -5.89
CA VAL A 258 -2.91 8.85 -6.37
C VAL A 258 -3.15 10.34 -6.61
N HIS A 259 -2.73 11.15 -5.63
CA HIS A 259 -2.96 12.60 -5.63
C HIS A 259 -2.47 13.30 -6.91
N PRO A 260 -1.24 13.08 -7.41
CA PRO A 260 -0.77 13.82 -8.58
C PRO A 260 -1.55 13.56 -9.88
N ILE A 261 -2.40 12.53 -9.94
CA ILE A 261 -3.24 12.22 -11.10
C ILE A 261 -4.74 12.24 -10.76
N GLY A 262 -5.12 12.62 -9.55
CA GLY A 262 -6.51 12.74 -9.10
C GLY A 262 -7.36 11.47 -9.28
N THR A 263 -6.74 10.29 -9.19
CA THR A 263 -7.35 9.02 -9.61
C THR A 263 -7.31 7.99 -8.49
N LEU A 264 -8.42 7.29 -8.29
CA LEU A 264 -8.53 6.10 -7.46
C LEU A 264 -8.22 4.86 -8.31
N ILE A 265 -7.17 4.14 -7.93
CA ILE A 265 -6.79 2.85 -8.51
C ILE A 265 -7.47 1.74 -7.70
N VAL A 266 -8.09 0.79 -8.41
CA VAL A 266 -8.87 -0.30 -7.81
C VAL A 266 -8.38 -1.63 -8.33
N GLY A 267 -7.80 -2.45 -7.46
CA GLY A 267 -7.37 -3.81 -7.76
C GLY A 267 -8.40 -4.86 -7.34
N PHE A 268 -8.54 -5.93 -8.13
CA PHE A 268 -9.47 -7.01 -7.88
C PHE A 268 -8.76 -8.35 -7.66
N ASN A 269 -9.49 -9.31 -7.08
CA ASN A 269 -9.00 -10.66 -6.80
C ASN A 269 -8.69 -11.49 -8.05
N PHE A 270 -9.19 -11.10 -9.22
CA PHE A 270 -8.92 -11.75 -10.50
C PHE A 270 -7.75 -11.11 -11.29
N GLY A 271 -6.86 -10.36 -10.61
CA GLY A 271 -5.59 -9.88 -11.18
C GLY A 271 -5.68 -8.67 -12.12
N CYS A 272 -6.84 -8.04 -12.21
CA CYS A 272 -7.04 -6.82 -12.98
C CYS A 272 -7.23 -5.59 -12.09
N PHE A 273 -7.05 -4.40 -12.67
CA PHE A 273 -7.28 -3.14 -11.99
C PHE A 273 -7.94 -2.08 -12.89
N GLN A 274 -8.68 -1.17 -12.25
CA GLN A 274 -9.31 -0.02 -12.87
C GLN A 274 -8.76 1.29 -12.32
N MET A 275 -8.89 2.34 -13.13
CA MET A 275 -8.54 3.71 -12.78
C MET A 275 -9.78 4.60 -12.86
N TRP A 276 -10.17 5.18 -11.73
CA TRP A 276 -11.35 6.03 -11.62
C TRP A 276 -10.95 7.47 -11.29
N ARG A 277 -11.12 8.39 -12.23
CA ARG A 277 -10.87 9.81 -12.00
C ARG A 277 -11.94 10.36 -11.07
N LEU A 278 -11.57 11.15 -10.05
CA LEU A 278 -12.53 11.64 -9.06
C LEU A 278 -13.06 13.05 -9.32
N TYR A 279 -12.42 13.83 -10.21
CA TYR A 279 -12.87 15.18 -10.58
C TYR A 279 -14.21 15.14 -11.35
N GLU A 280 -14.32 14.21 -12.29
CA GLU A 280 -15.56 13.79 -12.90
C GLU A 280 -15.60 12.27 -12.70
N PRO A 281 -16.40 11.74 -11.76
CA PRO A 281 -16.30 10.35 -11.34
C PRO A 281 -16.61 9.38 -12.48
N VAL A 282 -15.57 8.97 -13.20
CA VAL A 282 -15.64 8.17 -14.42
C VAL A 282 -14.46 7.19 -14.48
N LEU A 283 -14.69 6.07 -15.15
CA LEU A 283 -13.69 5.06 -15.43
C LEU A 283 -12.81 5.55 -16.58
N ASP A 284 -11.51 5.69 -16.33
CA ASP A 284 -10.51 6.15 -17.31
C ASP A 284 -9.76 5.00 -17.97
N PHE A 285 -9.60 3.89 -17.26
CA PHE A 285 -8.85 2.75 -17.74
C PHE A 285 -9.23 1.47 -17.01
N SER A 286 -9.21 0.36 -17.75
CA SER A 286 -9.28 -1.00 -17.25
C SER A 286 -8.12 -1.80 -17.81
N SER A 287 -7.33 -2.44 -16.93
CA SER A 287 -6.25 -3.31 -17.36
C SER A 287 -6.79 -4.49 -18.17
N LYS A 288 -5.97 -4.97 -19.11
CA LYS A 288 -6.28 -6.20 -19.84
C LYS A 288 -6.19 -7.41 -18.92
N LEU A 289 -6.99 -8.41 -19.24
CA LEU A 289 -6.94 -9.72 -18.62
C LEU A 289 -5.68 -10.43 -19.08
N ASP A 290 -4.90 -10.91 -18.12
CA ASP A 290 -3.88 -11.89 -18.37
C ASP A 290 -4.40 -13.24 -17.88
N ILE A 291 -4.71 -14.13 -18.82
CA ILE A 291 -5.29 -15.45 -18.50
C ILE A 291 -4.26 -16.30 -17.74
N ASP A 292 -2.98 -16.01 -17.92
CA ASP A 292 -1.87 -16.73 -17.30
C ASP A 292 -1.52 -16.17 -15.90
N ASP A 293 -1.96 -14.94 -15.55
CA ASP A 293 -1.73 -14.30 -14.25
C ASP A 293 -3.06 -13.82 -13.61
N VAL A 294 -3.80 -14.78 -13.05
CA VAL A 294 -5.10 -14.54 -12.38
C VAL A 294 -4.93 -14.20 -10.89
N CYS A 295 -3.70 -13.89 -10.45
CA CYS A 295 -3.43 -13.65 -9.04
C CYS A 295 -4.01 -12.32 -8.57
N PRO A 296 -4.55 -12.23 -7.34
CA PRO A 296 -5.04 -10.97 -6.77
C PRO A 296 -4.06 -9.81 -6.90
N ILE A 297 -4.58 -8.61 -7.20
CA ILE A 297 -3.78 -7.39 -7.04
C ILE A 297 -3.59 -7.13 -5.55
N THR A 298 -2.35 -7.13 -5.07
CA THR A 298 -2.05 -6.97 -3.64
C THR A 298 -1.68 -5.52 -3.30
N HIS A 299 -0.88 -4.86 -4.14
CA HIS A 299 -0.34 -3.54 -3.84
C HIS A 299 -0.23 -2.64 -5.07
N PHE A 300 -0.21 -1.34 -4.80
CA PHE A 300 0.11 -0.28 -5.76
C PHE A 300 1.17 0.67 -5.20
N ALA A 301 2.09 1.14 -6.04
CA ALA A 301 3.02 2.21 -5.69
C ALA A 301 3.18 3.19 -6.85
N TYR A 302 3.16 4.49 -6.57
CA TYR A 302 3.23 5.55 -7.58
C TYR A 302 4.61 6.23 -7.59
N GLN A 303 5.18 6.45 -8.77
CA GLN A 303 6.45 7.15 -8.92
C GLN A 303 6.43 8.19 -10.04
N GLU A 304 7.13 9.30 -9.78
CA GLU A 304 7.49 10.29 -10.79
C GLU A 304 9.00 10.16 -11.10
N PRO A 305 9.40 10.24 -12.37
CA PRO A 305 10.79 10.52 -12.72
C PRO A 305 11.13 11.97 -12.39
N GLU A 306 12.39 12.24 -12.05
CA GLU A 306 12.88 13.59 -11.79
C GLU A 306 12.82 14.47 -13.05
N ASN A 307 13.23 13.89 -14.19
CA ASN A 307 13.32 14.58 -15.47
C ASN A 307 12.67 13.70 -16.56
N ASP A 308 11.42 14.01 -16.94
CA ASP A 308 10.80 13.48 -18.15
C ASP A 308 10.38 14.63 -19.07
N PRO A 309 10.81 14.66 -20.35
CA PRO A 309 10.38 15.68 -21.30
C PRO A 309 8.89 15.56 -21.69
N ARG A 310 8.23 14.47 -21.30
CA ARG A 310 6.82 14.18 -21.50
C ARG A 310 6.11 14.08 -20.15
N ASN A 311 4.80 14.25 -20.16
CA ASN A 311 3.97 14.22 -18.96
C ASN A 311 3.70 12.76 -18.53
N PHE A 312 4.75 12.05 -18.15
CA PHE A 312 4.69 10.64 -17.76
C PHE A 312 4.76 10.46 -16.26
N CYS A 313 3.95 9.52 -15.79
CA CYS A 313 4.00 9.00 -14.44
C CYS A 313 4.05 7.47 -14.48
N TYR A 314 4.29 6.85 -13.33
CA TYR A 314 4.44 5.41 -13.25
C TYR A 314 3.67 4.82 -12.08
N LEU A 315 3.08 3.65 -12.32
CA LEU A 315 2.33 2.87 -11.35
C LEU A 315 2.89 1.45 -11.32
N TRP A 316 3.43 1.06 -10.18
CA TRP A 316 3.69 -0.34 -9.86
C TRP A 316 2.40 -1.03 -9.48
N VAL A 317 2.21 -2.23 -10.02
CA VAL A 317 1.10 -3.13 -9.71
C VAL A 317 1.72 -4.46 -9.29
N ALA A 318 1.45 -4.87 -8.05
CA ALA A 318 1.91 -6.15 -7.52
C ALA A 318 0.78 -7.18 -7.54
N ARG A 319 1.10 -8.39 -8.00
CA ARG A 319 0.20 -9.55 -8.02
C ARG A 319 0.80 -10.70 -7.24
N GLY A 320 -0.05 -11.47 -6.58
CA GLY A 320 0.37 -12.64 -5.82
C GLY A 320 -0.68 -13.10 -4.82
N PRO A 321 -0.35 -14.13 -4.02
CA PRO A 321 -1.24 -14.63 -2.97
C PRO A 321 -1.57 -13.55 -1.93
N LEU A 322 -2.82 -13.53 -1.46
CA LEU A 322 -3.20 -12.73 -0.31
C LEU A 322 -2.71 -13.38 0.99
N PRO A 323 -2.57 -12.61 2.10
CA PRO A 323 -2.16 -13.19 3.38
C PRO A 323 -3.04 -14.32 3.91
N SER A 324 -4.32 -14.35 3.51
CA SER A 324 -5.28 -15.40 3.84
C SER A 324 -5.20 -16.65 2.96
N ASP A 325 -4.50 -16.57 1.83
CA ASP A 325 -4.46 -17.66 0.85
C ASP A 325 -3.43 -18.71 1.27
N ALA A 326 -3.79 -19.99 1.13
CA ALA A 326 -2.84 -21.09 1.28
C ALA A 326 -2.02 -21.24 -0.01
N GLY A 327 -0.94 -20.47 -0.14
CA GLY A 327 -0.07 -20.50 -1.33
C GLY A 327 1.16 -21.39 -1.12
N GLN A 328 1.34 -22.44 -1.94
CA GLN A 328 2.60 -23.19 -1.94
C GLN A 328 3.43 -23.01 -3.23
N ASP A 329 2.80 -22.69 -4.38
CA ASP A 329 3.52 -22.69 -5.69
C ASP A 329 3.18 -21.51 -6.63
N ILE A 330 2.64 -20.40 -6.12
CA ILE A 330 2.34 -19.21 -6.93
C ILE A 330 3.47 -18.19 -6.79
N VAL A 331 3.97 -17.69 -7.92
CA VAL A 331 5.01 -16.65 -7.96
C VAL A 331 4.37 -15.26 -7.98
N SER A 332 4.77 -14.41 -7.05
CA SER A 332 4.37 -13.00 -7.07
C SER A 332 5.11 -12.22 -8.16
N THR A 333 4.40 -11.32 -8.83
CA THR A 333 4.95 -10.46 -9.90
C THR A 333 4.75 -8.99 -9.58
N VAL A 334 5.65 -8.14 -10.08
CA VAL A 334 5.48 -6.68 -10.09
C VAL A 334 5.64 -6.15 -11.50
N GLN A 335 4.69 -5.33 -11.93
CA GLN A 335 4.67 -4.70 -13.25
C GLN A 335 4.65 -3.18 -13.12
N LEU A 336 5.49 -2.52 -13.90
CA LEU A 336 5.58 -1.06 -13.98
C LEU A 336 4.77 -0.58 -15.19
N TYR A 337 3.66 0.09 -14.92
CA TYR A 337 2.85 0.75 -15.93
C TYR A 337 3.30 2.20 -16.11
N GLN A 338 3.53 2.61 -17.34
CA GLN A 338 3.69 4.00 -17.73
C GLN A 338 2.33 4.61 -18.03
N LEU A 339 2.08 5.78 -17.46
CA LEU A 339 0.87 6.57 -17.65
C LEU A 339 1.25 7.83 -18.42
N SER A 340 0.63 8.02 -19.58
CA SER A 340 0.85 9.19 -20.43
C SER A 340 -0.28 10.18 -20.28
N PHE A 341 0.03 11.44 -19.98
CA PHE A 341 -0.94 12.51 -19.86
C PHE A 341 -0.73 13.59 -20.92
N GLN A 342 -1.80 14.32 -21.27
CA GLN A 342 -1.68 15.47 -22.17
C GLN A 342 -1.04 16.65 -21.46
N ARG A 343 -1.38 16.87 -20.18
CA ARG A 343 -1.03 18.09 -19.45
C ARG A 343 -0.46 17.76 -18.08
N ARG A 344 0.44 18.63 -17.61
CA ARG A 344 0.96 18.69 -16.25
C ARG A 344 0.82 20.13 -15.79
N ILE A 345 -0.04 20.37 -14.81
CA ILE A 345 -0.42 21.70 -14.34
C ILE A 345 -0.01 21.85 -12.88
N TRP A 346 0.50 23.03 -12.54
CA TRP A 346 0.75 23.41 -11.16
C TRP A 346 -0.43 24.19 -10.61
N TYR A 347 -0.91 23.81 -9.44
CA TYR A 347 -1.91 24.54 -8.67
C TYR A 347 -1.36 24.91 -7.30
N ASP A 348 -1.43 26.19 -6.92
CA ASP A 348 -0.82 26.66 -5.67
C ASP A 348 -1.33 25.96 -4.41
N SER A 349 -2.61 25.56 -4.40
CA SER A 349 -3.24 24.90 -3.27
C SER A 349 -3.13 23.36 -3.27
N TYR A 350 -2.59 22.76 -4.34
CA TYR A 350 -2.63 21.30 -4.54
C TYR A 350 -1.29 20.68 -4.96
N GLY A 351 -0.42 21.46 -5.62
CA GLY A 351 0.80 20.99 -6.26
C GLY A 351 0.57 20.60 -7.72
N VAL A 352 1.31 19.59 -8.18
CA VAL A 352 1.20 19.11 -9.56
C VAL A 352 -0.02 18.22 -9.73
N LEU A 353 -0.75 18.45 -10.82
CA LEU A 353 -1.79 17.57 -11.31
C LEU A 353 -1.51 17.23 -12.78
N TYR A 354 -1.54 15.94 -13.10
CA TYR A 354 -1.54 15.45 -14.46
C TYR A 354 -2.98 15.24 -14.92
N GLU A 355 -3.30 15.76 -16.11
CA GLU A 355 -4.66 15.77 -16.66
C GLU A 355 -4.70 15.12 -18.05
N ASP A 356 -5.88 14.60 -18.39
CA ASP A 356 -6.21 13.95 -19.65
C ASP A 356 -5.30 12.73 -19.92
N LEU A 357 -5.63 11.61 -19.29
CA LEU A 357 -4.95 10.34 -19.51
C LEU A 357 -5.09 9.91 -20.99
N LEU A 358 -3.95 9.75 -21.66
CA LEU A 358 -3.87 9.39 -23.09
C LEU A 358 -3.66 7.90 -23.31
N SER A 359 -2.77 7.29 -22.53
CA SER A 359 -2.48 5.86 -22.64
C SER A 359 -1.84 5.32 -21.38
N VAL A 360 -2.03 4.01 -21.17
CA VAL A 360 -1.43 3.22 -20.09
C VAL A 360 -0.79 1.99 -20.71
N GLY A 361 0.45 1.68 -20.35
CA GLY A 361 1.13 0.50 -20.89
C GLY A 361 2.26 -0.01 -20.01
N VAL A 362 2.44 -1.33 -19.99
CA VAL A 362 3.52 -1.99 -19.25
C VAL A 362 4.87 -1.62 -19.86
N ARG A 363 5.85 -1.36 -18.99
CA ARG A 363 7.23 -1.02 -19.37
C ARG A 363 8.28 -1.90 -18.74
N LEU A 364 8.01 -2.47 -17.58
CA LEU A 364 8.90 -3.41 -16.92
C LEU A 364 8.09 -4.44 -16.16
N GLU A 365 8.57 -5.67 -16.17
CA GLU A 365 8.03 -6.77 -15.38
C GLU A 365 9.14 -7.48 -14.61
N HIS A 366 8.83 -7.90 -13.39
CA HIS A 366 9.76 -8.64 -12.54
C HIS A 366 9.03 -9.66 -11.67
N GLU A 367 9.45 -10.91 -11.76
CA GLU A 367 9.06 -11.98 -10.83
C GLU A 367 9.85 -11.85 -9.52
N LEU A 368 9.14 -11.89 -8.39
CA LEU A 368 9.71 -11.77 -7.06
C LEU A 368 10.13 -13.15 -6.55
N LEU A 369 11.26 -13.64 -7.07
CA LEU A 369 11.90 -14.89 -6.67
C LEU A 369 13.32 -14.65 -6.17
N THR A 370 14.00 -15.72 -5.77
CA THR A 370 15.45 -15.65 -5.54
C THR A 370 16.19 -15.63 -6.89
N THR A 371 17.29 -14.88 -6.97
CA THR A 371 18.10 -14.71 -8.20
C THR A 371 18.63 -16.00 -8.86
N ASN A 372 18.57 -17.15 -8.19
CA ASN A 372 19.10 -18.41 -8.73
C ASN A 372 18.00 -19.34 -9.28
N LEU A 373 16.71 -19.00 -9.18
CA LEU A 373 15.60 -19.94 -9.41
C LEU A 373 14.83 -19.75 -10.72
N SER A 374 15.15 -18.74 -11.53
CA SER A 374 14.35 -18.34 -12.71
C SER A 374 14.39 -19.31 -13.91
N ALA A 375 14.70 -20.59 -13.72
CA ALA A 375 14.71 -21.54 -14.84
C ALA A 375 14.48 -23.05 -14.52
N TYR A 376 14.55 -23.53 -13.27
CA TYR A 376 14.66 -24.99 -13.05
C TYR A 376 14.00 -25.60 -11.81
N HIS A 377 13.25 -24.85 -11.00
CA HIS A 377 12.66 -25.42 -9.78
C HIS A 377 11.13 -25.43 -9.84
N GLU A 378 10.58 -26.62 -10.05
CA GLU A 378 9.19 -26.95 -9.77
C GLU A 378 8.94 -26.77 -8.25
N ASN A 379 7.85 -26.10 -7.89
CA ASN A 379 7.36 -25.90 -6.51
C ASN A 379 8.07 -24.79 -5.68
N VAL A 380 8.13 -23.57 -6.19
CA VAL A 380 8.58 -22.39 -5.43
C VAL A 380 7.54 -21.28 -5.55
N GLY A 381 6.86 -20.96 -4.44
CA GLY A 381 5.97 -19.81 -4.33
C GLY A 381 6.65 -18.58 -3.72
N SER A 382 6.06 -17.40 -3.95
CA SER A 382 6.43 -16.17 -3.27
C SER A 382 5.24 -15.28 -2.97
N ARG A 383 5.34 -14.49 -1.91
CA ARG A 383 4.28 -13.56 -1.45
C ARG A 383 4.85 -12.18 -1.16
N VAL A 384 4.17 -11.14 -1.63
CA VAL A 384 4.54 -9.74 -1.34
C VAL A 384 4.13 -9.37 0.08
N ILE A 385 5.08 -8.92 0.88
CA ILE A 385 4.91 -8.45 2.26
C ILE A 385 4.65 -6.94 2.30
N SER A 386 5.37 -6.16 1.50
CA SER A 386 5.21 -4.70 1.46
C SER A 386 5.63 -4.15 0.09
N CYS A 387 4.88 -3.18 -0.42
CA CYS A 387 5.19 -2.49 -1.67
C CYS A 387 4.72 -1.04 -1.59
N PHE A 388 5.66 -0.09 -1.63
CA PHE A 388 5.35 1.34 -1.57
C PHE A 388 6.53 2.21 -2.05
N THR A 389 6.22 3.43 -2.46
CA THR A 389 7.21 4.46 -2.77
C THR A 389 7.81 5.02 -1.48
N VAL A 390 9.13 5.05 -1.37
CA VAL A 390 9.81 5.59 -0.19
C VAL A 390 9.77 7.11 -0.27
N GLU A 391 8.93 7.72 0.56
CA GLU A 391 8.64 9.16 0.52
C GLU A 391 9.47 9.95 1.53
N ASN A 392 9.99 11.10 1.09
CA ASN A 392 10.53 12.12 1.98
C ASN A 392 9.40 12.99 2.55
N GLN A 393 8.99 12.73 3.79
CA GLN A 393 7.91 13.50 4.43
C GLN A 393 8.24 14.97 4.67
N ARG A 394 9.53 15.33 4.69
CA ARG A 394 9.98 16.72 4.86
C ARG A 394 10.11 17.45 3.53
N TYR A 395 10.01 16.73 2.42
CA TYR A 395 10.12 17.34 1.11
C TYR A 395 8.90 18.21 0.83
N GLN A 396 9.08 19.51 1.02
CA GLN A 396 8.18 20.53 0.51
C GLN A 396 8.78 20.99 -0.81
N ARG A 397 8.11 20.67 -1.92
CA ARG A 397 8.54 21.15 -3.25
C ARG A 397 8.48 22.68 -3.22
N PRO A 398 9.57 23.40 -3.52
CA PRO A 398 9.63 24.84 -3.35
C PRO A 398 8.59 25.56 -4.23
N PRO A 399 8.02 26.69 -3.78
CA PRO A 399 7.11 27.50 -4.60
C PRO A 399 7.83 27.99 -5.85
N ARG A 400 7.15 27.94 -6.99
CA ARG A 400 7.68 28.41 -8.28
C ARG A 400 8.04 29.90 -8.18
N ILE A 401 9.28 30.26 -8.49
CA ILE A 401 9.64 31.66 -8.75
C ILE A 401 9.29 31.92 -10.21
N GLU A 402 8.36 32.86 -10.46
CA GLU A 402 7.91 33.29 -11.80
C GLU A 402 8.99 34.07 -12.58
N THR A 403 10.18 33.51 -12.76
CA THR A 403 11.13 34.04 -13.75
C THR A 403 10.92 33.30 -15.05
N GLU A 404 10.34 34.01 -16.03
CA GLU A 404 10.00 33.54 -17.40
C GLU A 404 11.18 32.97 -18.21
N ASP A 405 12.39 32.95 -17.66
CA ASP A 405 13.55 32.27 -18.23
C ASP A 405 14.22 31.41 -17.15
N SER A 406 13.94 30.11 -17.10
CA SER A 406 14.91 29.18 -16.49
C SER A 406 14.69 27.73 -16.93
N PHE A 407 15.71 27.19 -17.57
CA PHE A 407 16.02 25.77 -17.77
C PHE A 407 16.23 25.00 -16.43
N ASP A 408 15.68 25.49 -15.32
CA ASP A 408 16.01 25.07 -13.95
C ASP A 408 14.86 24.28 -13.29
N GLU A 409 13.87 23.80 -14.07
CA GLU A 409 12.88 22.83 -13.60
C GLU A 409 13.50 21.49 -13.17
N GLY A 410 14.72 21.18 -13.64
CA GLY A 410 15.48 20.00 -13.26
C GLY A 410 16.23 20.09 -11.92
N ALA A 411 16.24 21.26 -11.25
CA ALA A 411 16.94 21.43 -9.97
C ALA A 411 16.07 21.09 -8.73
N HIS A 412 14.79 20.74 -8.94
CA HIS A 412 13.79 20.65 -7.87
C HIS A 412 12.96 19.35 -7.91
N GLY A 413 13.47 18.28 -8.52
CA GLY A 413 12.96 16.93 -8.30
C GLY A 413 13.63 16.28 -7.09
N PRO A 414 13.04 15.24 -6.46
CA PRO A 414 13.78 14.49 -5.47
C PRO A 414 14.94 13.77 -6.17
N ASP A 415 16.17 13.98 -5.68
CA ASP A 415 17.37 13.32 -6.20
C ASP A 415 17.19 11.79 -6.33
N LEU A 416 16.33 11.20 -5.51
CA LEU A 416 15.99 9.78 -5.50
C LEU A 416 14.48 9.60 -5.64
N SER A 417 14.06 8.68 -6.51
CA SER A 417 12.68 8.22 -6.60
C SER A 417 12.71 6.71 -6.42
N LEU A 418 12.49 6.26 -5.18
CA LEU A 418 12.67 4.87 -4.77
C LEU A 418 11.32 4.16 -4.54
N CYS A 419 11.20 2.93 -5.03
CA CYS A 419 10.11 2.02 -4.68
C CYS A 419 10.68 0.81 -3.97
N LEU A 420 10.09 0.46 -2.82
CA LEU A 420 10.44 -0.70 -2.03
C LEU A 420 9.52 -1.86 -2.36
N PHE A 421 10.10 -3.04 -2.48
CA PHE A 421 9.40 -4.32 -2.51
C PHE A 421 9.98 -5.21 -1.42
N ALA A 422 9.16 -5.74 -0.53
CA ALA A 422 9.56 -6.80 0.40
C ALA A 422 8.71 -8.03 0.11
N TRP A 423 9.33 -9.20 0.03
CA TRP A 423 8.64 -10.44 -0.27
C TRP A 423 9.31 -11.61 0.42
N GLU A 424 8.53 -12.66 0.64
CA GLU A 424 9.00 -13.96 1.07
C GLU A 424 8.97 -14.96 -0.08
N VAL A 425 9.85 -15.95 -0.02
CA VAL A 425 9.93 -17.07 -0.94
C VAL A 425 9.93 -18.36 -0.13
N THR A 426 8.98 -19.25 -0.44
CA THR A 426 8.84 -20.56 0.19
C THR A 426 9.92 -21.51 -0.33
N SER A 427 10.58 -22.24 0.56
CA SER A 427 11.60 -23.21 0.16
C SER A 427 10.98 -24.45 -0.48
N SER A 428 11.52 -24.86 -1.63
CA SER A 428 11.12 -26.12 -2.29
C SER A 428 11.52 -27.38 -1.49
N ALA A 429 12.50 -27.27 -0.59
CA ALA A 429 12.94 -28.39 0.25
C ALA A 429 12.12 -28.54 1.54
N ASP A 430 11.57 -27.44 2.05
CA ASP A 430 10.78 -27.38 3.29
C ASP A 430 9.77 -26.23 3.20
N PRO A 431 8.50 -26.51 2.85
CA PRO A 431 7.47 -25.48 2.74
C PRO A 431 7.17 -24.73 4.03
N SER A 432 7.63 -25.22 5.19
CA SER A 432 7.53 -24.51 6.47
C SER A 432 8.58 -23.42 6.63
N LYS A 433 9.56 -23.33 5.73
CA LYS A 433 10.64 -22.35 5.78
C LYS A 433 10.53 -21.37 4.64
N THR A 434 10.56 -20.10 5.02
CA THR A 434 10.58 -18.97 4.10
C THR A 434 11.94 -18.26 4.15
N THR A 435 12.31 -17.63 3.04
CA THR A 435 13.41 -16.67 2.96
C THR A 435 12.82 -15.32 2.57
N CYS A 436 13.35 -14.23 3.12
CA CYS A 436 12.79 -12.91 2.92
C CYS A 436 13.79 -11.98 2.24
N TYR A 437 13.29 -11.17 1.33
CA TYR A 437 14.09 -10.24 0.53
C TYR A 437 13.50 -8.84 0.55
N LEU A 438 14.37 -7.87 0.31
CA LEU A 438 14.03 -6.47 0.13
C LEU A 438 14.65 -5.98 -1.19
N GLY A 439 13.84 -5.40 -2.05
CA GLY A 439 14.21 -4.79 -3.31
C GLY A 439 14.00 -3.28 -3.27
N LEU A 440 14.98 -2.52 -3.75
CA LEU A 440 14.86 -1.08 -3.99
C LEU A 440 15.03 -0.79 -5.48
N PHE A 441 13.95 -0.34 -6.11
CA PHE A 441 13.97 0.18 -7.47
C PHE A 441 14.16 1.69 -7.45
N ASP A 442 15.02 2.21 -8.33
CA ASP A 442 15.23 3.65 -8.51
C ASP A 442 14.78 4.07 -9.93
N MET A 443 13.73 4.90 -9.98
CA MET A 443 13.13 5.39 -11.22
C MET A 443 14.14 6.18 -12.06
N ASN A 444 14.91 7.06 -11.43
CA ASN A 444 15.85 7.93 -12.15
C ASN A 444 16.99 7.10 -12.74
N ARG A 445 17.42 6.03 -12.04
CA ARG A 445 18.44 5.12 -12.56
C ARG A 445 17.90 4.19 -13.64
N TRP A 446 16.63 3.81 -13.59
CA TRP A 446 15.97 3.06 -14.66
C TRP A 446 15.89 3.87 -15.96
N TYR A 447 15.58 5.17 -15.85
CA TYR A 447 15.68 6.13 -16.97
C TYR A 447 17.10 6.22 -17.52
N HIS A 448 18.10 6.40 -16.65
CA HIS A 448 19.50 6.45 -17.06
C HIS A 448 19.93 5.18 -17.81
N ALA A 449 19.45 4.01 -17.35
CA ALA A 449 19.68 2.72 -17.99
C ALA A 449 18.88 2.49 -19.28
N GLN A 450 18.20 3.51 -19.81
CA GLN A 450 17.40 3.47 -21.04
C GLN A 450 16.14 2.60 -20.94
N MET A 451 15.47 2.64 -19.78
CA MET A 451 14.15 2.02 -19.55
C MET A 451 14.05 0.54 -19.98
N PRO A 452 14.93 -0.34 -19.48
CA PRO A 452 14.88 -1.76 -19.83
C PRO A 452 13.59 -2.43 -19.35
N VAL A 453 13.13 -3.42 -20.12
CA VAL A 453 11.84 -4.10 -19.89
C VAL A 453 11.86 -5.17 -18.79
N ALA A 454 13.02 -5.48 -18.25
CA ALA A 454 13.18 -6.50 -17.22
C ALA A 454 14.36 -6.16 -16.31
N VAL A 455 14.28 -6.58 -15.06
CA VAL A 455 15.42 -6.54 -14.13
C VAL A 455 16.43 -7.58 -14.57
N ARG A 456 17.61 -7.13 -15.01
CA ARG A 456 18.72 -8.00 -15.42
C ARG A 456 19.95 -7.68 -14.59
N TYR A 457 20.55 -8.73 -14.05
CA TYR A 457 21.82 -8.64 -13.33
C TYR A 457 22.99 -8.83 -14.29
N SER A 458 24.09 -8.11 -14.06
CA SER A 458 25.28 -8.21 -14.89
C SER A 458 25.92 -9.60 -14.80
N SER A 459 26.30 -10.20 -15.94
CA SER A 459 27.05 -11.47 -15.95
C SER A 459 28.43 -11.35 -15.30
N ALA A 460 29.05 -10.18 -15.37
CA ALA A 460 30.34 -9.89 -14.73
C ALA A 460 30.21 -9.61 -13.23
N HIS A 461 29.07 -9.04 -12.81
CA HIS A 461 28.78 -8.71 -11.41
C HIS A 461 27.37 -9.18 -11.06
N PRO A 462 27.23 -10.45 -10.66
CA PRO A 462 25.93 -11.12 -10.60
C PRO A 462 24.97 -10.47 -9.58
N ASN A 463 25.44 -9.64 -8.65
CA ASN A 463 24.58 -8.98 -7.66
C ASN A 463 24.23 -7.52 -8.01
N LEU A 464 24.57 -7.05 -9.21
CA LEU A 464 24.42 -5.64 -9.59
C LEU A 464 23.43 -5.49 -10.74
N CYS A 465 22.40 -4.69 -10.48
CA CYS A 465 21.54 -4.09 -11.49
C CYS A 465 21.62 -2.56 -11.35
N ALA A 466 21.62 -1.85 -12.48
CA ALA A 466 21.87 -0.40 -12.49
C ALA A 466 20.78 0.41 -11.78
N PHE A 467 19.58 -0.16 -11.67
CA PHE A 467 18.36 0.50 -11.20
C PHE A 467 17.56 -0.34 -10.21
N PHE A 468 18.05 -1.52 -9.81
CA PHE A 468 17.43 -2.38 -8.81
C PHE A 468 18.49 -2.93 -7.85
N GLY A 469 18.29 -2.73 -6.55
CA GLY A 469 19.14 -3.29 -5.50
C GLY A 469 18.38 -4.37 -4.74
N MET A 470 18.95 -5.57 -4.62
CA MET A 470 18.35 -6.69 -3.90
C MET A 470 19.14 -7.02 -2.63
N PHE A 471 18.43 -7.10 -1.51
CA PHE A 471 18.95 -7.22 -0.17
C PHE A 471 18.33 -8.41 0.55
N SER A 472 19.14 -9.12 1.34
CA SER A 472 18.73 -10.28 2.13
C SER A 472 18.17 -9.88 3.49
N LEU A 473 17.06 -10.46 3.88
CA LEU A 473 16.53 -10.42 5.26
C LEU A 473 16.73 -11.76 5.99
N ASP A 474 17.54 -12.69 5.48
CA ASP A 474 17.79 -13.99 6.11
C ASP A 474 18.27 -13.91 7.57
N ASN A 475 19.10 -12.92 7.89
CA ASN A 475 19.54 -12.70 9.27
C ASN A 475 18.39 -12.28 10.19
N VAL A 476 17.40 -11.55 9.66
CA VAL A 476 16.18 -11.22 10.40
C VAL A 476 15.39 -12.49 10.66
N VAL A 477 15.08 -13.26 9.60
CA VAL A 477 14.34 -14.53 9.70
C VAL A 477 14.97 -15.48 10.73
N LYS A 478 16.30 -15.64 10.73
CA LYS A 478 17.01 -16.49 11.70
C LYS A 478 16.91 -16.02 13.14
N VAL A 479 16.83 -14.71 13.37
CA VAL A 479 16.75 -14.14 14.73
C VAL A 479 15.32 -14.21 15.26
N THR A 480 14.33 -14.22 14.37
CA THR A 480 12.91 -14.17 14.72
C THR A 480 12.21 -15.52 14.66
N GLU A 481 12.86 -16.58 14.14
CA GLU A 481 12.29 -17.94 14.09
C GLU A 481 11.68 -18.36 15.44
N PRO A 482 10.40 -18.79 15.47
CA PRO A 482 9.54 -19.17 14.34
C PRO A 482 8.66 -18.04 13.75
N ASP A 483 8.80 -16.78 14.15
CA ASP A 483 7.94 -15.69 13.68
C ASP A 483 8.20 -15.32 12.21
N ASP A 484 7.10 -15.13 11.47
CA ASP A 484 7.11 -14.54 10.14
C ASP A 484 7.28 -13.01 10.16
N ILE A 485 7.83 -12.47 9.08
CA ILE A 485 7.90 -11.02 8.84
C ILE A 485 6.57 -10.56 8.21
N LEU A 486 5.84 -9.72 8.91
CA LEU A 486 4.50 -9.27 8.52
C LEU A 486 4.50 -7.93 7.78
N ALA A 487 5.48 -7.07 8.06
CA ALA A 487 5.63 -5.77 7.38
C ALA A 487 7.09 -5.31 7.39
N VAL A 488 7.49 -4.60 6.33
CA VAL A 488 8.83 -4.01 6.22
C VAL A 488 8.71 -2.54 5.86
N HIS A 489 9.43 -1.68 6.59
CA HIS A 489 9.45 -0.25 6.34
C HIS A 489 10.88 0.29 6.28
N VAL A 490 11.16 1.13 5.28
CA VAL A 490 12.43 1.87 5.19
C VAL A 490 12.15 3.34 5.44
N ASP A 491 12.82 3.90 6.45
CA ASP A 491 12.74 5.31 6.77
C ASP A 491 13.62 6.11 5.80
N TRP A 492 13.00 7.02 5.05
CA TRP A 492 13.66 7.92 4.11
C TRP A 492 14.81 8.69 4.76
N ASP A 493 14.65 9.15 6.00
CA ASP A 493 15.66 9.96 6.71
C ASP A 493 16.96 9.16 6.94
N THR A 494 16.93 7.83 6.80
CA THR A 494 18.10 6.96 6.92
C THR A 494 18.78 6.65 5.58
N VAL A 495 18.12 6.95 4.45
CA VAL A 495 18.62 6.65 3.10
C VAL A 495 19.75 7.61 2.75
N THR A 496 20.94 7.08 2.49
CA THR A 496 22.12 7.86 2.13
C THR A 496 22.86 7.25 0.95
N ARG A 497 23.31 8.12 0.02
CA ARG A 497 24.18 7.74 -1.09
C ARG A 497 25.61 7.48 -0.61
N TYR A 498 26.33 6.65 -1.35
CA TYR A 498 27.78 6.53 -1.18
C TYR A 498 28.45 7.82 -1.68
N LEU A 499 29.33 8.42 -0.87
CA LEU A 499 30.12 9.58 -1.27
C LEU A 499 31.50 9.11 -1.74
N SER A 500 31.81 9.37 -3.00
CA SER A 500 33.10 9.03 -3.60
C SER A 500 34.13 10.12 -3.37
N HIS A 501 35.38 9.72 -3.18
CA HIS A 501 36.52 10.64 -3.22
C HIS A 501 37.08 10.82 -4.65
N TYR A 502 36.58 10.06 -5.64
CA TYR A 502 36.99 10.15 -7.04
C TYR A 502 36.10 11.11 -7.83
N VAL A 503 36.70 11.85 -8.77
CA VAL A 503 35.99 12.81 -9.65
C VAL A 503 36.35 12.51 -11.12
N PRO A 504 35.38 12.11 -11.98
CA PRO A 504 33.98 11.82 -11.63
C PRO A 504 33.82 10.52 -10.82
N PRO A 505 32.78 10.39 -9.98
CA PRO A 505 32.51 9.15 -9.25
C PRO A 505 32.22 7.97 -10.19
N PRO A 506 32.71 6.74 -9.91
CA PRO A 506 32.34 5.55 -10.66
C PRO A 506 30.83 5.31 -10.72
N GLU A 507 30.32 4.92 -11.90
CA GLU A 507 28.88 4.73 -12.15
C GLU A 507 28.21 3.75 -11.18
N LEU A 508 28.92 2.70 -10.78
CA LEU A 508 28.43 1.67 -9.86
C LEU A 508 27.99 2.24 -8.50
N GLN A 509 28.56 3.37 -8.07
CA GLN A 509 28.26 3.99 -6.75
C GLN A 509 26.90 4.67 -6.71
N PHE A 510 26.28 4.89 -7.86
CA PHE A 510 24.95 5.44 -7.97
C PHE A 510 23.89 4.34 -8.12
N PHE A 511 24.25 3.06 -8.14
CA PHE A 511 23.28 1.96 -8.18
C PHE A 511 22.53 1.86 -6.84
N PRO A 512 21.26 1.41 -6.82
CA PRO A 512 20.50 1.28 -5.57
C PRO A 512 21.15 0.33 -4.56
N SER A 513 21.90 -0.67 -5.03
CA SER A 513 22.72 -1.56 -4.18
C SER A 513 23.80 -0.84 -3.36
N SER A 514 24.10 0.42 -3.68
CA SER A 514 25.08 1.28 -3.02
C SER A 514 24.48 2.13 -1.92
N LEU A 515 23.15 2.19 -1.83
CA LEU A 515 22.46 2.96 -0.81
C LEU A 515 22.66 2.33 0.57
N ALA A 516 22.89 3.19 1.56
CA ALA A 516 22.79 2.79 2.96
C ALA A 516 21.44 3.26 3.51
N PHE A 517 20.77 2.40 4.26
CA PHE A 517 19.46 2.67 4.86
C PHE A 517 19.21 1.72 6.04
N SER A 518 18.19 2.03 6.83
CA SER A 518 17.68 1.14 7.88
C SER A 518 16.28 0.67 7.52
N ALA A 519 16.01 -0.60 7.76
CA ALA A 519 14.71 -1.23 7.60
C ALA A 519 14.18 -1.67 8.97
N THR A 520 12.93 -1.33 9.25
CA THR A 520 12.15 -1.89 10.36
C THR A 520 11.35 -3.07 9.84
N CYS A 521 11.51 -4.24 10.46
CA CYS A 521 10.71 -5.42 10.19
C CYS A 521 9.79 -5.69 11.39
N VAL A 522 8.48 -5.74 11.15
CA VAL A 522 7.48 -6.14 12.15
C VAL A 522 7.23 -7.63 12.00
N THR A 523 7.32 -8.38 13.09
CA THR A 523 7.06 -9.82 13.14
C THR A 523 5.81 -10.13 13.95
N GLU A 524 5.45 -11.41 14.06
CA GLU A 524 4.30 -11.84 14.87
C GLU A 524 4.39 -11.44 16.34
N THR A 525 5.60 -11.47 16.94
CA THR A 525 5.78 -11.21 18.37
C THR A 525 6.63 -9.98 18.70
N GLY A 526 7.16 -9.26 17.72
CA GLY A 526 7.98 -8.10 17.99
C GLY A 526 8.39 -7.26 16.78
N VAL A 527 9.42 -6.44 17.00
CA VAL A 527 10.02 -5.59 15.98
C VAL A 527 11.53 -5.77 15.97
N ILE A 528 12.12 -5.77 14.78
CA ILE A 528 13.56 -5.90 14.60
C ILE A 528 14.06 -4.89 13.56
N GLN A 529 15.26 -4.38 13.78
CA GLN A 529 15.89 -3.39 12.92
C GLN A 529 17.02 -4.04 12.13
N ALA A 530 17.03 -3.85 10.81
CA ALA A 530 18.11 -4.24 9.93
C ALA A 530 18.76 -2.99 9.33
N ARG A 531 20.09 -2.96 9.25
CA ARG A 531 20.84 -1.84 8.65
C ARG A 531 21.69 -2.33 7.48
N PHE A 532 21.58 -1.61 6.37
CA PHE A 532 22.35 -1.85 5.16
C PHE A 532 23.28 -0.66 4.92
N LEU A 533 24.55 -0.92 4.63
CA LEU A 533 25.55 0.12 4.37
C LEU A 533 25.80 0.35 2.87
N GLY A 534 25.20 -0.46 2.00
CA GLY A 534 25.48 -0.47 0.55
C GLY A 534 26.78 -1.21 0.21
N ILE A 535 26.80 -1.86 -0.95
CA ILE A 535 27.84 -2.84 -1.32
C ILE A 535 29.27 -2.28 -1.27
N GLN A 536 29.47 -1.00 -1.62
CA GLN A 536 30.79 -0.37 -1.61
C GLN A 536 31.33 -0.14 -0.20
N ARG A 537 30.45 0.21 0.76
CA ARG A 537 30.87 0.33 2.17
C ARG A 537 31.17 -1.04 2.79
N GLN A 538 30.50 -2.10 2.32
CA GLN A 538 30.78 -3.47 2.79
C GLN A 538 32.18 -3.94 2.36
N VAL A 539 32.52 -3.76 1.08
CA VAL A 539 33.82 -4.20 0.55
C VAL A 539 34.98 -3.42 1.18
N GLY A 540 34.85 -2.09 1.33
CA GLY A 540 35.88 -1.26 1.96
C GLY A 540 36.17 -1.58 3.44
N ASN A 541 35.16 -2.00 4.20
CA ASN A 541 35.34 -2.46 5.58
C ASN A 541 36.02 -3.85 5.65
N MET A 542 35.81 -4.71 4.65
CA MET A 542 36.46 -6.03 4.59
C MET A 542 37.98 -5.92 4.35
N THR A 543 38.44 -4.95 3.55
CA THR A 543 39.87 -4.67 3.38
C THR A 543 40.52 -4.12 4.65
N TYR A 544 39.81 -3.26 5.40
CA TYR A 544 40.32 -2.69 6.66
C TYR A 544 40.50 -3.73 7.78
N ILE A 545 39.70 -4.79 7.78
CA ILE A 545 39.82 -5.89 8.74
C ILE A 545 41.00 -6.81 8.39
N LEU A 546 41.26 -7.04 7.10
CA LEU A 546 42.38 -7.88 6.65
C LEU A 546 43.76 -7.19 6.75
N GLU A 547 43.81 -5.86 6.74
CA GLU A 547 45.05 -5.10 6.97
C GLU A 547 45.41 -4.93 8.46
N ASN A 548 44.49 -5.26 9.38
CA ASN A 548 44.69 -5.13 10.83
C ASN A 548 44.54 -6.46 11.60
N SER A 549 44.55 -7.61 10.91
CA SER A 549 44.52 -8.95 11.52
C SER A 549 45.85 -9.67 11.39
#